data_AF-A0A3D1E4R0-F1
#
_entry.id   AF-A0A3D1E4R0-F1
#
_cell.length_a   1.000
_cell.length_b   1.000
_cell.length_c   1.000
_cell.angle_alpha   90.00
_cell.angle_beta   90.00
_cell.angle_gamma   90.00
#
_symmetry.space_group_name_H-M   'P 1'
#
loop_
_entity.id
_entity.type
_entity.pdbx_description
1 polymer ?
#
loop_
_entity_poly.entity_id
_entity_poly.type
_entity_poly.pdbx_seq_one_letter_code
_entity_poly.pdbx_strand_id
1 'polypeptide(L)'
;MEQPINSKSIKALIAVTSVAIPVVVAILFMVRIPDVAPLSFLPPIYAGINAITALVLVMAVWAIKNAQRKLHERLMTTEIVLSLLFLLMYIAYHMTS
;
A
#
# COMPACT_ATOMS: atom_id res chain seq x y z
N MET A 1 -9.26 21.67 20.46
CA MET A 1 -7.86 21.41 20.85
C MET A 1 -7.51 20.03 20.33
N GLU A 2 -6.61 19.92 19.35
CA GLU A 2 -6.09 18.61 18.94
C GLU A 2 -5.29 18.04 20.11
N GLN A 3 -5.67 16.85 20.57
CA GLN A 3 -4.93 16.13 21.61
C GLN A 3 -3.52 15.81 21.07
N PRO A 4 -2.45 16.04 21.84
CA PRO A 4 -1.10 15.75 21.38
C PRO A 4 -0.99 14.25 21.15
N ILE A 5 -0.87 13.85 19.88
CA ILE A 5 -0.78 12.45 19.53
C ILE A 5 0.50 11.88 20.15
N ASN A 6 0.39 10.76 20.87
CA ASN A 6 1.53 10.13 21.53
C ASN A 6 2.54 9.66 20.48
N SER A 7 3.55 10.49 20.25
CA SER A 7 4.56 10.28 19.21
C SER A 7 5.38 9.00 19.43
N LYS A 8 5.52 8.54 20.68
CA LYS A 8 6.21 7.29 21.00
C LYS A 8 5.39 6.07 20.56
N SER A 9 4.09 6.08 20.84
CA SER A 9 3.18 5.00 20.41
C SER A 9 3.02 4.96 18.88
N ILE A 10 2.94 6.11 18.20
CA ILE A 10 2.90 6.14 16.73
C ILE A 10 4.20 5.61 16.12
N LYS A 11 5.36 6.05 16.61
CA LYS A 11 6.65 5.55 16.11
C LYS A 11 6.76 4.04 16.29
N ALA A 12 6.30 3.51 17.43
CA ALA A 12 6.24 2.08 17.67
C ALA A 12 5.30 1.37 16.67
N LEU A 13 4.10 1.91 16.43
CA LEU A 13 3.15 1.35 15.47
C LEU A 13 3.72 1.31 14.05
N ILE A 14 4.37 2.40 13.61
CA ILE A 14 5.03 2.46 12.31
C ILE A 14 6.14 1.41 12.25
N ALA A 15 7.05 1.38 13.23
CA ALA A 15 8.15 0.43 13.26
C ALA A 15 7.67 -1.04 13.21
N VAL A 16 6.67 -1.38 14.03
CA VAL A 16 6.08 -2.72 14.05
C VAL A 16 5.44 -3.05 12.70
N THR A 17 4.63 -2.14 12.15
CA THR A 17 3.95 -2.35 10.86
C THR A 17 4.95 -2.50 9.71
N SER A 18 6.00 -1.68 9.69
CA SER A 18 7.06 -1.70 8.67
C SER A 18 7.83 -3.02 8.65
N VAL A 19 8.00 -3.69 9.80
CA VAL A 19 8.62 -5.02 9.87
C VAL A 19 7.60 -6.12 9.63
N ALA A 20 6.38 -5.99 10.17
CA ALA A 20 5.34 -7.00 10.08
C ALA A 20 4.88 -7.24 8.64
N ILE A 21 4.70 -6.19 7.83
CA ILE A 21 4.23 -6.34 6.44
C ILE A 21 5.19 -7.22 5.62
N PRO A 22 6.51 -6.93 5.50
CA PRO A 22 7.44 -7.79 4.76
C PRO A 22 7.50 -9.22 5.28
N VAL A 23 7.44 -9.41 6.61
CA VAL A 23 7.48 -10.75 7.22
C VAL A 23 6.24 -11.56 6.84
N VAL A 24 5.05 -10.98 6.99
CA VAL A 24 3.78 -11.63 6.62
C VAL A 24 3.78 -11.96 5.12
N VAL A 25 4.20 -11.02 4.28
CA VAL A 25 4.31 -11.21 2.84
C VAL A 25 5.23 -12.40 2.52
N ALA A 26 6.43 -12.45 3.11
CA ALA A 26 7.38 -13.54 2.90
C ALA A 26 6.82 -14.92 3.29
N ILE A 27 6.07 -14.99 4.40
CA ILE A 27 5.40 -16.24 4.82
C ILE A 27 4.31 -16.62 3.81
N LEU A 28 3.48 -15.68 3.37
CA LEU A 28 2.41 -15.93 2.42
C LEU A 28 2.94 -16.41 1.06
N PHE A 29 4.12 -15.95 0.64
CA PHE A 29 4.79 -16.44 -0.57
C PHE A 29 5.18 -17.92 -0.52
N MET A 30 5.33 -18.52 0.66
CA MET A 30 5.58 -19.96 0.79
C MET A 30 4.31 -20.81 0.70
N VAL A 31 3.13 -20.19 0.82
CA VAL A 31 1.84 -20.88 0.83
C VAL A 31 1.26 -20.88 -0.59
N ARG A 32 0.98 -22.06 -1.13
CA ARG A 32 0.18 -22.23 -2.34
C ARG A 32 -1.17 -22.81 -2.01
N ILE A 33 -2.22 -22.29 -2.65
CA ILE A 33 -3.57 -22.82 -2.54
C ILE A 33 -3.81 -23.71 -3.77
N PRO A 34 -3.86 -25.04 -3.61
CA PRO A 34 -4.19 -25.93 -4.71
C PRO A 34 -5.68 -25.83 -5.08
N ASP A 35 -6.04 -26.28 -6.28
CA ASP A 35 -7.42 -26.46 -6.75
C ASP A 35 -8.28 -25.17 -6.87
N VAL A 36 -7.64 -24.02 -7.03
CA VAL A 36 -8.31 -22.74 -7.35
C VAL A 36 -7.99 -22.29 -8.76
N ALA A 37 -8.96 -21.65 -9.42
CA ALA A 37 -8.75 -21.08 -10.74
C ALA A 37 -7.67 -19.98 -10.67
N PRO A 38 -6.67 -19.98 -11.58
CA PRO A 38 -5.58 -19.01 -11.54
C PRO A 38 -6.11 -17.60 -11.78
N LEU A 39 -5.71 -16.66 -10.92
CA LEU A 39 -6.13 -15.26 -11.00
C LEU A 39 -5.31 -14.47 -12.04
N SER A 40 -5.15 -15.03 -13.24
CA SER A 40 -4.31 -14.49 -14.33
C SER A 40 -4.78 -13.16 -14.92
N PHE A 41 -5.97 -12.69 -14.54
CA PHE A 41 -6.50 -11.37 -14.89
C PHE A 41 -6.05 -10.26 -13.92
N LEU A 42 -5.42 -10.60 -12.79
CA LEU A 42 -4.92 -9.62 -11.82
C LEU A 42 -3.71 -8.80 -12.30
N PRO A 43 -2.75 -9.34 -13.08
CA PRO A 43 -1.58 -8.59 -13.51
C PRO A 43 -1.87 -7.26 -14.21
N PRO A 44 -2.78 -7.18 -15.18
CA PRO A 44 -3.17 -5.90 -15.76
C PRO A 44 -3.78 -4.92 -14.73
N ILE A 45 -4.54 -5.42 -13.75
CA ILE A 45 -5.23 -4.60 -12.75
C ILE A 45 -4.23 -3.99 -11.75
N TYR A 46 -3.37 -4.81 -11.15
CA TYR A 46 -2.39 -4.29 -10.18
C TYR A 46 -1.34 -3.42 -10.85
N ALA A 47 -1.01 -3.67 -12.13
CA ALA A 47 -0.17 -2.78 -12.92
C ALA A 47 -0.85 -1.43 -13.17
N GLY A 48 -2.15 -1.43 -13.50
CA GLY A 48 -2.95 -0.22 -13.61
C GLY A 48 -3.01 0.59 -12.31
N ILE A 49 -3.18 -0.10 -11.17
CA ILE A 49 -3.14 0.55 -9.85
C ILE A 49 -1.78 1.21 -9.59
N ASN A 50 -0.66 0.54 -9.92
CA ASN A 50 0.66 1.16 -9.80
C ASN A 50 0.86 2.36 -10.74
N ALA A 51 0.28 2.33 -11.94
CA ALA A 51 0.31 3.48 -12.84
C ALA A 51 -0.47 4.67 -12.26
N ILE A 52 -1.66 4.43 -11.69
CA ILE A 52 -2.46 5.47 -11.00
C ILE A 52 -1.70 6.02 -9.80
N THR A 53 -1.12 5.14 -8.99
CA THR A 53 -0.26 5.45 -7.83
C THR A 53 0.86 6.43 -8.24
N ALA A 54 1.58 6.14 -9.32
CA ALA A 54 2.61 7.03 -9.84
C ALA A 54 2.08 8.43 -10.20
N LEU A 55 0.91 8.53 -10.85
CA LEU A 55 0.29 9.82 -11.19
C LEU A 55 -0.11 10.60 -9.93
N VAL A 56 -0.69 9.93 -8.95
CA VAL A 56 -1.09 10.52 -7.67
C VAL A 56 0.12 11.01 -6.88
N LEU A 57 1.24 10.27 -6.88
CA LEU A 57 2.50 10.72 -6.29
C LEU A 57 3.04 11.99 -6.95
N VAL A 58 3.01 12.07 -8.28
CA VAL A 58 3.41 13.30 -9.00
C VAL A 58 2.53 14.47 -8.59
N MET A 59 1.21 14.28 -8.48
CA MET A 59 0.28 15.29 -7.96
C MET A 59 0.57 15.65 -6.49
N ALA A 60 0.95 14.68 -5.65
CA ALA A 60 1.28 14.90 -4.25
C ALA A 60 2.55 15.75 -4.09
N VAL A 61 3.55 15.53 -4.95
CA VAL A 61 4.77 16.36 -5.01
C VAL A 61 4.44 17.78 -5.48
N TRP A 62 3.58 17.93 -6.48
CA TRP A 62 3.10 19.25 -6.90
C TRP A 62 2.38 19.97 -5.76
N ALA A 63 1.48 19.28 -5.04
CA ALA A 63 0.71 19.86 -3.94
C ALA A 63 1.61 20.38 -2.81
N ILE A 64 2.63 19.62 -2.38
CA ILE A 64 3.53 20.06 -1.31
C ILE A 64 4.43 21.22 -1.75
N LYS A 65 4.88 21.25 -3.03
CA LYS A 65 5.65 22.36 -3.59
C LYS A 65 4.86 23.67 -3.64
N ASN A 66 3.54 23.59 -3.75
CA ASN A 66 2.63 24.74 -3.71
C ASN A 66 2.11 25.05 -2.30
N ALA A 67 2.75 24.53 -1.25
CA ALA A 67 2.35 24.68 0.15
C ALA A 67 0.94 24.17 0.48
N GLN A 68 0.32 23.35 -0.38
CA GLN A 68 -0.99 22.74 -0.16
C GLN A 68 -0.89 21.48 0.69
N ARG A 69 -0.44 21.63 1.95
CA ARG A 69 -0.13 20.51 2.86
C ARG A 69 -1.31 19.54 3.06
N LYS A 70 -2.52 20.05 3.25
CA LYS A 70 -3.73 19.22 3.45
C LYS A 70 -4.06 18.37 2.22
N LEU A 71 -3.82 18.90 1.01
CA LEU A 71 -4.00 18.14 -0.23
C LEU A 71 -2.93 17.04 -0.35
N HIS A 72 -1.66 17.38 -0.08
CA HIS A 72 -0.57 16.41 -0.05
C HIS A 72 -0.88 15.25 0.92
N GLU A 73 -1.28 15.55 2.16
CA GLU A 73 -1.62 14.53 3.16
C GLU A 73 -2.78 13.62 2.70
N ARG A 74 -3.80 14.19 2.04
CA ARG A 74 -4.89 13.40 1.44
C ARG A 74 -4.40 12.50 0.31
N LEU A 75 -3.58 13.02 -0.60
CA LEU A 75 -3.03 12.24 -1.71
C LEU A 75 -2.15 11.11 -1.18
N MET A 76 -1.28 11.37 -0.20
CA MET A 76 -0.48 10.32 0.45
C MET A 76 -1.34 9.28 1.19
N THR A 77 -2.47 9.68 1.76
CA THR A 77 -3.41 8.72 2.38
C THR A 77 -4.06 7.83 1.32
N THR A 78 -4.41 8.38 0.15
CA THR A 78 -4.89 7.60 -1.00
C THR A 78 -3.83 6.60 -1.48
N GLU A 79 -2.56 7.00 -1.53
CA GLU A 79 -1.44 6.13 -1.90
C GLU A 79 -1.29 4.90 -0.99
N ILE A 80 -1.52 5.08 0.32
CA ILE A 80 -1.51 3.96 1.27
C ILE A 80 -2.62 2.95 0.93
N VAL A 81 -3.81 3.42 0.56
CA VAL A 81 -4.92 2.55 0.14
C VAL A 81 -4.60 1.83 -1.16
N LEU A 82 -4.08 2.53 -2.17
CA LEU A 82 -3.68 1.92 -3.45
C LEU A 82 -2.58 0.88 -3.25
N SER A 83 -1.58 1.17 -2.41
CA SER A 83 -0.48 0.26 -2.08
C SER A 83 -0.98 -1.00 -1.37
N LEU A 84 -1.95 -0.87 -0.45
CA LEU A 84 -2.56 -2.02 0.21
C LEU A 84 -3.33 -2.90 -0.79
N LEU A 85 -4.13 -2.29 -1.67
CA LEU A 85 -4.84 -3.01 -2.72
C LEU A 85 -3.87 -3.74 -3.65
N PHE A 86 -2.83 -3.05 -4.13
CA PHE A 86 -1.75 -3.63 -4.94
C PHE A 86 -1.16 -4.88 -4.26
N LEU A 87 -0.77 -4.75 -2.99
CA LEU A 87 -0.14 -5.83 -2.25
C LEU A 87 -1.05 -7.05 -2.11
N LEU A 88 -2.33 -6.84 -1.79
CA LEU A 88 -3.30 -7.92 -1.65
C LEU A 88 -3.51 -8.69 -2.97
N MET A 89 -3.67 -7.99 -4.09
CA MET A 89 -3.82 -8.64 -5.40
C MET A 89 -2.53 -9.36 -5.82
N TYR A 90 -1.37 -8.76 -5.56
CA TYR A 90 -0.08 -9.34 -5.90
C TYR A 90 0.15 -10.66 -5.19
N ILE A 91 -0.13 -10.70 -3.87
CA ILE A 91 -0.07 -11.91 -3.06
C ILE A 91 -1.12 -12.93 -3.54
N ALA A 92 -2.37 -12.52 -3.75
CA ALA A 92 -3.43 -13.41 -4.22
C ALA A 92 -3.08 -14.08 -5.57
N TYR A 93 -2.51 -13.34 -6.51
CA TYR A 93 -2.02 -13.88 -7.77
C TYR A 93 -0.93 -14.94 -7.55
N HIS A 94 0.07 -14.65 -6.71
CA HIS A 94 1.20 -15.56 -6.47
C HIS A 94 0.87 -16.78 -5.60
N MET A 95 -0.17 -16.71 -4.78
CA MET A 95 -0.64 -17.86 -3.99
C MET A 95 -1.50 -18.83 -4.81
N THR A 96 -2.06 -18.38 -5.95
CA THR A 96 -3.01 -19.14 -6.79
C THR A 96 -2.46 -19.57 -8.15
N SER A 97 -1.23 -19.15 -8.50
CA SER A 97 -0.45 -19.63 -9.65
C SER A 97 0.85 -20.28 -9.17
#